data_AF-S2SBX3-F1
#
_entry.id   AF-S2SBX3-F1
#
_cell.length_a   1.000
_cell.length_b   1.000
_cell.length_c   1.000
_cell.angle_alpha   90.00
_cell.angle_beta   90.00
_cell.angle_gamma   90.00
#
_symmetry.space_group_name_H-M   'P 1'
#
loop_
_entity.id
_entity.type
_entity.pdbx_description
1 polymer ?
#
loop_
_entity_poly.entity_id
_entity_poly.type
_entity_poly.pdbx_seq_one_letter_code
_entity_poly.pdbx_strand_id
1 'polypeptide(L)'
;LLLDDYFLNIAKNYQESVRDLVGVAVKAGVPVPGFSAAISYYDSYRSAVLPANLTQAQRDYFGAHTYERTDRDGIYHYSWYTEA
;
A
#
# COMPACT_ATOMS: atom_id res chain seq x y z
N LEU A 1 0.24 18.43 2.59
CA LEU A 1 1.37 18.74 1.67
C LEU A 1 1.15 18.12 0.30
N LEU A 2 1.13 16.78 0.12
CA LEU A 2 0.99 16.19 -1.24
C LEU A 2 -0.30 16.57 -2.01
N LEU A 3 -1.35 16.99 -1.32
CA LEU A 3 -2.61 17.46 -1.93
C LEU A 3 -2.64 18.97 -2.20
N ASP A 4 -1.61 19.71 -1.78
CA ASP A 4 -1.44 21.11 -2.13
C ASP A 4 -0.85 21.22 -3.54
N ASP A 5 -1.38 22.13 -4.36
CA ASP A 5 -1.10 22.22 -5.80
C ASP A 5 0.40 22.35 -6.11
N TYR A 6 1.16 23.04 -5.26
CA TYR A 6 2.59 23.19 -5.45
C TYR A 6 3.30 21.83 -5.38
N PHE A 7 3.06 21.06 -4.32
CA PHE A 7 3.70 19.75 -4.13
C PHE A 7 3.14 18.69 -5.07
N LEU A 8 1.84 18.74 -5.39
CA LEU A 8 1.21 17.83 -6.34
C LEU A 8 1.86 17.96 -7.72
N ASN A 9 2.10 19.19 -8.19
CA ASN A 9 2.78 19.44 -9.47
C ASN A 9 4.22 18.94 -9.46
N ILE A 10 4.97 19.15 -8.37
CA ILE A 10 6.34 18.61 -8.23
C ILE A 10 6.33 17.08 -8.30
N ALA A 11 5.47 16.42 -7.52
CA ALA A 11 5.38 14.96 -7.50
C ALA A 11 4.97 14.41 -8.88
N LYS A 12 4.00 15.03 -9.53
CA LYS A 12 3.54 14.65 -10.87
C LYS A 12 4.67 14.72 -11.90
N ASN A 13 5.47 15.78 -11.86
CA ASN A 13 6.52 16.03 -12.84
C ASN A 13 7.77 15.16 -12.61
N TYR A 14 8.09 14.81 -11.36
CA TYR A 14 9.38 14.15 -11.05
C TYR A 14 9.26 12.66 -10.74
N GLN A 15 8.06 12.11 -10.57
CA GLN A 15 7.88 10.69 -10.22
C GLN A 15 8.53 9.72 -11.22
N GLU A 16 8.58 10.05 -12.51
CA GLU A 16 9.20 9.19 -13.53
C GLU A 16 10.71 9.09 -13.34
N SER A 17 11.39 10.22 -13.14
CA SER A 17 12.83 10.25 -12.86
C SER A 17 13.19 9.49 -11.58
N VAL A 18 12.33 9.54 -10.55
CA VAL A 18 12.53 8.75 -9.32
C VAL A 18 12.41 7.25 -9.61
N ARG A 19 11.45 6.83 -10.44
CA ARG A 19 11.29 5.41 -10.84
C ARG A 19 12.50 4.91 -11.63
N ASP A 20 12.99 5.70 -12.57
CA ASP A 20 14.18 5.35 -13.36
C ASP A 20 15.42 5.24 -12.48
N LEU A 21 15.63 6.21 -11.58
CA LEU A 21 16.72 6.19 -10.61
C LEU A 21 16.68 4.92 -9.76
N VAL A 22 15.52 4.60 -9.18
CA VAL A 22 15.35 3.40 -8.35
C VAL A 22 15.60 2.14 -9.18
N GLY A 23 15.06 2.07 -10.41
CA GLY A 23 15.27 0.94 -11.31
C GLY A 23 16.73 0.70 -11.67
N VAL A 24 17.47 1.76 -11.98
CA VAL A 24 18.92 1.70 -12.25
C VAL A 24 19.70 1.29 -11.01
N ALA A 25 19.43 1.93 -9.87
CA ALA A 25 20.12 1.63 -8.62
C ALA A 25 19.93 0.16 -8.19
N VAL A 26 18.72 -0.37 -8.28
CA VAL A 26 18.42 -1.78 -7.98
C VAL A 26 19.16 -2.71 -8.93
N LYS A 27 19.15 -2.45 -10.25
CA LYS A 27 19.89 -3.25 -11.24
C LYS A 27 21.40 -3.23 -11.02
N ALA A 28 21.93 -2.10 -10.55
CA ALA A 28 23.34 -1.91 -10.27
C ALA A 28 23.78 -2.40 -8.87
N GLY A 29 22.84 -2.84 -8.02
CA GLY A 29 23.13 -3.24 -6.64
C GLY A 29 23.49 -2.07 -5.71
N VAL A 30 23.09 -0.84 -6.05
CA VAL A 30 23.34 0.36 -5.25
C VAL A 30 22.19 0.58 -4.27
N PRO A 31 22.43 0.63 -2.94
CA PRO A 31 21.38 0.81 -1.96
C PRO A 31 20.83 2.25 -1.98
N VAL A 32 19.52 2.38 -2.22
CA VAL A 32 18.80 3.67 -2.24
C VAL A 32 17.54 3.66 -1.35
N PRO A 33 17.64 3.30 -0.06
CA PRO A 33 16.48 3.04 0.80
C PRO A 33 15.51 4.23 0.90
N GLY A 34 16.03 5.47 0.93
CA GLY A 34 15.20 6.68 0.95
C GLY A 34 14.37 6.87 -0.32
N PHE A 35 14.97 6.68 -1.51
CA PHE A 35 14.25 6.80 -2.78
C PHE A 35 13.21 5.68 -2.95
N SER A 36 13.58 4.44 -2.62
CA SER A 36 12.66 3.30 -2.68
C SER A 36 11.47 3.46 -1.73
N ALA A 37 11.71 3.96 -0.51
CA ALA A 37 10.64 4.23 0.45
C ALA A 37 9.74 5.38 -0.01
N ALA A 38 10.32 6.46 -0.55
CA ALA A 38 9.56 7.62 -1.02
C ALA A 38 8.59 7.25 -2.15
N ILE A 39 9.04 6.50 -3.17
CA ILE A 39 8.17 6.10 -4.27
C ILE A 39 7.12 5.07 -3.83
N SER A 40 7.49 4.14 -2.94
CA SER A 40 6.55 3.18 -2.34
C SER A 40 5.45 3.87 -1.53
N TYR A 41 5.80 4.89 -0.74
CA TYR A 41 4.84 5.69 0.02
C TYR A 41 3.92 6.48 -0.90
N TYR A 42 4.47 7.16 -1.92
CA TYR A 42 3.69 7.91 -2.89
C TYR A 42 2.67 7.04 -3.61
N ASP A 43 3.08 5.85 -4.08
CA ASP A 43 2.20 4.90 -4.75
C ASP A 43 1.16 4.28 -3.80
N SER A 44 1.54 4.02 -2.54
CA SER A 44 0.60 3.52 -1.53
C SER A 44 -0.45 4.56 -1.17
N TYR A 45 -0.05 5.82 -1.00
CA TYR A 45 -0.94 6.91 -0.59
C TYR A 45 -2.00 7.24 -1.65
N ARG A 46 -1.62 7.19 -2.94
CA ARG A 46 -2.56 7.45 -4.05
C ARG A 46 -3.41 6.23 -4.46
N SER A 47 -3.17 5.08 -3.83
CA SER A 47 -3.94 3.85 -4.09
C SER A 47 -5.19 3.83 -3.21
N ALA A 48 -6.36 4.00 -3.83
CA ALA A 48 -7.64 3.94 -3.11
C ALA A 48 -7.91 2.56 -2.47
N VAL A 49 -7.37 1.49 -3.07
CA VAL A 49 -7.46 0.12 -2.55
C VAL A 49 -6.05 -0.45 -2.47
N LEU A 50 -5.62 -0.77 -1.25
CA LEU A 50 -4.37 -1.47 -0.96
C LEU A 50 -4.63 -2.97 -0.75
N PRO A 51 -3.62 -3.83 -0.91
CA PRO A 51 -3.73 -5.28 -0.64
C PRO A 51 -3.91 -5.63 0.86
N ALA A 52 -4.19 -4.64 1.71
CA ALA A 52 -4.41 -4.83 3.15
C ALA A 52 -5.65 -5.71 3.45
N ASN A 53 -6.56 -5.87 2.50
CA ASN A 53 -7.66 -6.84 2.59
C ASN A 53 -7.17 -8.28 2.77
N LEU A 54 -6.05 -8.67 2.15
CA LEU A 54 -5.46 -9.99 2.36
C LEU A 54 -4.89 -10.13 3.78
N THR A 55 -4.26 -9.08 4.31
CA THR A 55 -3.81 -9.06 5.71
C THR A 55 -4.99 -9.18 6.67
N GLN A 56 -6.11 -8.49 6.40
CA GLN A 56 -7.33 -8.64 7.18
C GLN A 56 -7.88 -10.07 7.13
N ALA A 57 -7.93 -10.69 5.94
CA ALA A 57 -8.33 -12.09 5.79
C ALA A 57 -7.42 -13.04 6.58
N GLN A 58 -6.10 -12.84 6.54
CA GLN A 58 -5.14 -13.63 7.31
C GLN A 58 -5.39 -13.50 8.83
N ARG A 59 -5.52 -12.27 9.32
CA ARG A 59 -5.80 -11.99 10.74
C ARG A 59 -7.09 -12.64 11.23
N ASP A 60 -8.13 -12.61 10.40
CA ASP A 60 -9.40 -13.25 10.71
C ASP A 60 -9.27 -14.78 10.71
N TYR A 61 -8.54 -15.33 9.73
CA TYR A 61 -8.29 -16.76 9.57
C TYR A 61 -7.61 -17.40 10.79
N PHE A 62 -6.47 -16.86 11.24
CA PHE A 62 -5.71 -17.50 12.33
C PHE A 62 -6.11 -17.03 13.72
N GLY A 63 -6.80 -15.88 13.84
CA GLY A 63 -6.95 -15.18 15.12
C GLY A 63 -8.35 -14.66 15.43
N ALA A 64 -9.36 -14.96 14.59
CA ALA A 64 -10.73 -14.47 14.73
C ALA A 64 -10.80 -12.94 14.97
N HIS A 65 -9.88 -12.20 14.32
CA HIS A 65 -9.70 -10.77 14.55
C HIS A 65 -10.76 -9.88 13.87
N THR A 66 -11.69 -10.46 13.11
CA THR A 66 -12.75 -9.77 12.39
C THR A 66 -12.26 -8.79 11.32
N TYR A 67 -13.15 -8.35 10.45
CA TYR A 67 -12.88 -7.36 9.40
C TYR A 67 -14.15 -6.58 9.00
N GLU A 68 -13.97 -5.46 8.31
CA GLU A 68 -15.05 -4.68 7.70
C GLU A 68 -15.19 -5.01 6.20
N ARG A 69 -16.37 -4.75 5.64
CA ARG A 69 -16.67 -5.03 4.23
C ARG A 69 -16.83 -3.74 3.44
N THR A 70 -16.70 -3.85 2.12
CA THR A 70 -16.84 -2.71 1.20
C THR A 70 -18.28 -2.52 0.70
N ASP A 71 -19.16 -3.50 0.87
CA ASP A 71 -20.53 -3.48 0.36
C ASP A 71 -21.60 -3.14 1.42
N ARG A 72 -21.22 -3.11 2.71
CA ARG A 72 -22.13 -2.88 3.83
C ARG A 72 -21.36 -2.57 5.11
N ASP A 73 -21.99 -1.79 5.98
CA ASP A 73 -21.45 -1.46 7.30
C ASP A 73 -21.48 -2.67 8.25
N GLY A 74 -20.57 -2.69 9.22
CA GLY A 74 -20.52 -3.68 10.30
C GLY A 74 -19.19 -4.41 10.43
N ILE A 75 -19.09 -5.24 11.48
CA ILE A 75 -17.92 -6.06 11.81
C ILE A 75 -18.26 -7.52 11.52
N TYR A 76 -17.41 -8.18 10.75
CA TYR A 76 -17.65 -9.54 10.23
C TYR A 76 -16.52 -10.48 10.66
N HIS A 77 -16.88 -11.71 11.00
CA HIS A 77 -15.97 -12.85 11.10
C HIS A 77 -16.38 -13.86 10.04
N TYR A 78 -15.40 -14.47 9.37
CA TYR A 78 -15.66 -15.57 8.45
C TYR A 78 -15.28 -16.89 9.11
N SER A 79 -16.12 -17.90 8.98
CA SER A 79 -15.81 -19.24 9.46
C SER A 79 -14.91 -19.96 8.46
N TRP A 80 -13.60 -19.88 8.68
CA TRP A 80 -12.58 -20.41 7.78
C TRP A 80 -12.38 -21.93 7.90
N TYR A 81 -12.92 -22.53 8.97
CA TYR A 81 -12.89 -23.96 9.27
C TYR A 81 -14.27 -24.43 9.73
N THR A 82 -14.44 -25.72 9.96
CA THR A 82 -15.60 -26.20 10.72
C THR A 82 -15.45 -25.77 12.18
N GLU A 83 -16.19 -24.75 12.59
CA GLU A 83 -16.33 -24.37 14.01
C GLU A 83 -17.18 -25.42 14.75
N ALA A 84 -16.78 -25.75 15.98
CA ALA A 84 -17.45 -26.74 16.84
C ALA A 84 -18.67 -26.16 17.56
#